data_AF-A0A1I0XB25-F1
#
_entry.id   AF-A0A1I0XB25-F1
#
_cell.length_a   1.000
_cell.length_b   1.000
_cell.length_c   1.000
_cell.angle_alpha   90.00
_cell.angle_beta   90.00
_cell.angle_gamma   90.00
#
_symmetry.space_group_name_H-M   'P 1'
#
loop_
_entity.id
_entity.type
_entity.pdbx_description
1 polymer ?
#
loop_
_entity_poly.entity_id
_entity_poly.type
_entity_poly.pdbx_seq_one_letter_code
_entity_poly.pdbx_strand_id
1 'polypeptide(L)'
;MIRSFGISAILILSAQASAGETLTGGEFYEDRSGYPCFTTLHTDAEKSVTLQLSDYKDVWSLKFIISDRASVYRRFFDSQGLRDADAFKDAFGGVRIGERSFDFNDTSLIEVQRQDVDEKTAGIFSVDERHNVARALEAMDDDGIEIRDLVSLDGNVEALSQFRACSYAAMGLQEGERVETDFRAEYRMIFEGAFKSWITSMARAEHCLVAQFDDDAVSEVVAAATEAFYPGIMNFRKRSGYQEDLEGILPMAKLSGMIEARTEGCLMVGSLADVSRIPVDRAIEEAATLD
;
A
#
# COMPACT_ATOMS: atom_id res chain seq x y z
N MET A 1 -45.93 46.05 -18.42
CA MET A 1 -45.84 44.71 -17.82
C MET A 1 -44.92 43.89 -18.73
N ILE A 2 -43.61 43.92 -18.47
CA ILE A 2 -42.58 43.31 -19.34
C ILE A 2 -42.14 42.02 -18.65
N ARG A 3 -42.40 40.86 -19.28
CA ARG A 3 -41.97 39.55 -18.79
C ARG A 3 -40.53 39.31 -19.21
N SER A 4 -39.64 39.20 -18.24
CA SER A 4 -38.27 38.73 -18.42
C SER A 4 -38.27 37.21 -18.55
N PHE A 5 -37.78 36.68 -19.66
CA PHE A 5 -37.46 35.26 -19.82
C PHE A 5 -36.01 35.05 -19.35
N GLY A 6 -35.84 34.46 -18.18
CA GLY A 6 -34.54 34.00 -17.69
C GLY A 6 -34.16 32.73 -18.43
N ILE A 7 -33.11 32.80 -19.25
CA ILE A 7 -32.46 31.63 -19.84
C ILE A 7 -31.54 31.05 -18.75
N SER A 8 -31.97 29.95 -18.14
CA SER A 8 -31.11 29.12 -17.29
C SER A 8 -30.00 28.52 -18.15
N ALA A 9 -28.77 28.99 -17.94
CA ALA A 9 -27.57 28.33 -18.45
C ALA A 9 -27.42 26.98 -17.73
N ILE A 10 -27.69 25.90 -18.43
CA ILE A 10 -27.32 24.55 -18.00
C ILE A 10 -25.81 24.45 -18.19
N LEU A 11 -25.06 24.59 -17.10
CA LEU A 11 -23.66 24.20 -17.04
C LEU A 11 -23.60 22.68 -17.16
N ILE A 12 -23.41 22.20 -18.39
CA ILE A 12 -23.00 20.82 -18.65
C ILE A 12 -21.55 20.73 -18.16
N LEU A 13 -21.38 20.26 -16.92
CA LEU A 13 -20.11 19.73 -16.44
C LEU A 13 -19.83 18.48 -17.28
N SER A 14 -19.11 18.66 -18.38
CA SER A 14 -18.51 17.55 -19.10
C SER A 14 -17.51 16.88 -18.14
N ALA A 15 -17.90 15.73 -17.60
CA ALA A 15 -16.95 14.76 -17.09
C ALA A 15 -15.96 14.50 -18.22
N GLN A 16 -14.71 14.95 -18.06
CA GLN A 16 -13.62 14.51 -18.92
C GLN A 16 -13.49 13.02 -18.64
N ALA A 17 -14.08 12.19 -19.49
CA ALA A 17 -13.62 10.81 -19.61
C ALA A 17 -12.13 10.91 -19.94
N SER A 18 -11.28 10.44 -19.04
CA SER A 18 -9.86 10.27 -19.34
C SER A 18 -9.81 9.42 -20.61
N ALA A 19 -9.33 10.00 -21.72
CA ALA A 19 -9.05 9.20 -22.90
C ALA A 19 -8.01 8.15 -22.48
N GLY A 20 -8.28 6.88 -22.79
CA GLY A 20 -7.34 5.81 -22.53
C GLY A 20 -6.02 6.09 -23.23
N GLU A 21 -4.94 5.84 -22.51
CA GLU A 21 -3.57 5.98 -22.96
C GLU A 21 -3.18 4.72 -23.70
N THR A 22 -2.51 4.89 -24.84
CA THR A 22 -2.09 3.76 -25.67
C THR A 22 -0.67 3.35 -25.34
N LEU A 23 -0.41 2.04 -25.31
CA LEU A 23 0.92 1.51 -25.10
C LEU A 23 1.81 1.76 -26.33
N THR A 24 2.97 2.36 -26.11
CA THR A 24 3.99 2.62 -27.15
C THR A 24 5.12 1.60 -27.10
N GLY A 25 5.29 0.91 -25.97
CA GLY A 25 6.27 -0.15 -25.80
C GLY A 25 6.25 -0.73 -24.38
N GLY A 26 7.10 -1.73 -24.15
CA GLY A 26 7.29 -2.30 -22.83
C GLY A 26 8.44 -3.30 -22.79
N GLU A 27 8.91 -3.56 -21.58
CA GLU A 27 9.97 -4.51 -21.28
C GLU A 27 9.50 -5.45 -20.17
N PHE A 28 9.85 -6.73 -20.28
CA PHE A 28 9.54 -7.76 -19.28
C PHE A 28 10.84 -8.42 -18.81
N TYR A 29 10.92 -8.69 -17.51
CA TYR A 29 12.05 -9.33 -16.85
C TYR A 29 11.58 -10.31 -15.78
N GLU A 30 12.22 -11.48 -15.74
CA GLU A 30 12.15 -12.44 -14.64
C GLU A 30 13.34 -12.23 -13.70
N ASP A 31 13.15 -12.44 -12.40
CA ASP A 31 14.18 -12.41 -11.35
C ASP A 31 15.07 -11.16 -11.36
N ARG A 32 14.46 -9.97 -11.48
CA ARG A 32 15.20 -8.69 -11.51
C ARG A 32 15.23 -8.05 -10.13
N SER A 33 16.44 -7.77 -9.63
CA SER A 33 16.67 -7.02 -8.38
C SER A 33 16.01 -7.65 -7.13
N GLY A 34 15.89 -8.98 -7.09
CA GLY A 34 15.25 -9.70 -5.98
C GLY A 34 13.72 -9.76 -6.06
N TYR A 35 13.13 -9.42 -7.21
CA TYR A 35 11.70 -9.54 -7.46
C TYR A 35 11.43 -10.61 -8.53
N PRO A 36 10.46 -11.53 -8.31
CA PRO A 36 10.22 -12.64 -9.24
C PRO A 36 9.84 -12.19 -10.65
N CYS A 37 8.93 -11.22 -10.76
CA CYS A 37 8.38 -10.79 -12.05
C CYS A 37 8.29 -9.27 -12.10
N PHE A 38 8.68 -8.71 -13.25
CA PHE A 38 8.75 -7.27 -13.44
C PHE A 38 8.40 -6.92 -14.89
N THR A 39 7.55 -5.93 -15.10
CA THR A 39 7.32 -5.35 -16.41
C THR A 39 7.20 -3.83 -16.34
N THR A 40 7.78 -3.14 -17.31
CA THR A 40 7.63 -1.70 -17.50
C THR A 40 6.90 -1.46 -18.81
N LEU A 41 5.85 -0.66 -18.77
CA LEU A 41 5.03 -0.25 -19.90
C LEU A 41 5.20 1.25 -20.13
N HIS A 42 5.35 1.65 -21.39
CA HIS A 42 5.42 3.05 -21.80
C HIS A 42 4.17 3.44 -22.56
N THR A 43 3.67 4.65 -22.31
CA THR A 43 2.45 5.18 -22.94
C THR A 43 2.76 6.26 -23.96
N ASP A 44 1.79 6.60 -24.80
CA ASP A 44 1.80 7.75 -25.70
C ASP A 44 1.79 9.10 -24.98
N ALA A 45 1.35 9.11 -23.72
CA ALA A 45 1.42 10.25 -22.82
C ALA A 45 2.76 10.34 -22.05
N GLU A 46 3.80 9.66 -22.52
CA GLU A 46 5.17 9.64 -21.96
C GLU A 46 5.25 9.17 -20.50
N LYS A 47 4.29 8.36 -20.05
CA LYS A 47 4.32 7.77 -18.70
C LYS A 47 4.97 6.40 -18.71
N SER A 48 5.66 6.11 -17.63
CA SER A 48 6.18 4.79 -17.31
C SER A 48 5.35 4.14 -16.20
N VAL A 49 4.74 3.00 -16.51
CA VAL A 49 3.96 2.17 -15.59
C VAL A 49 4.70 0.88 -15.39
N THR A 50 5.21 0.65 -14.19
CA THR A 50 5.91 -0.58 -13.85
C THR A 50 5.05 -1.44 -12.93
N LEU A 51 4.85 -2.69 -13.33
CA LEU A 51 4.23 -3.71 -12.49
C LEU A 51 5.33 -4.64 -11.96
N GLN A 52 5.28 -4.93 -10.67
CA GLN A 52 6.29 -5.72 -10.00
C GLN A 52 5.63 -6.66 -8.99
N LEU A 53 5.90 -7.95 -9.11
CA LEU A 53 5.53 -8.94 -8.11
C LEU A 53 6.63 -9.01 -7.04
N SER A 54 6.23 -9.06 -5.77
CA SER A 54 7.13 -9.16 -4.62
C SER A 54 6.59 -10.19 -3.65
N ASP A 55 7.46 -11.09 -3.18
CA ASP A 55 7.20 -12.12 -2.16
C ASP A 55 7.80 -11.74 -0.79
N TYR A 56 8.09 -10.45 -0.61
CA TYR A 56 8.77 -9.93 0.56
C TYR A 56 8.07 -10.36 1.87
N LYS A 57 8.86 -10.95 2.78
CA LYS A 57 8.40 -11.42 4.11
C LYS A 57 7.21 -12.39 4.08
N ASP A 58 7.19 -13.29 3.11
CA ASP A 58 6.06 -14.23 2.91
C ASP A 58 4.71 -13.50 2.69
N VAL A 59 4.72 -12.24 2.23
CA VAL A 59 3.55 -11.50 1.75
C VAL A 59 3.69 -11.30 0.26
N TRP A 60 2.76 -11.85 -0.50
CA TRP A 60 2.66 -11.57 -1.93
C TRP A 60 2.07 -10.18 -2.12
N SER A 61 2.76 -9.35 -2.90
CA SER A 61 2.37 -7.97 -3.22
C SER A 61 2.56 -7.70 -4.70
N LEU A 62 1.53 -7.13 -5.31
CA LEU A 62 1.56 -6.62 -6.67
C LEU A 62 1.70 -5.09 -6.61
N LYS A 63 2.86 -4.59 -7.00
CA LYS A 63 3.21 -3.18 -6.95
C LYS A 63 3.01 -2.52 -8.31
N PHE A 64 2.34 -1.39 -8.31
CA PHE A 64 2.21 -0.46 -9.43
C PHE A 64 3.09 0.74 -9.14
N ILE A 65 4.12 0.95 -9.95
CA ILE A 65 5.06 2.07 -9.83
C ILE A 65 4.81 3.00 -11.02
N ILE A 66 4.28 4.19 -10.75
CA ILE A 66 3.91 5.17 -11.76
C ILE A 66 4.89 6.33 -11.72
N SER A 67 5.74 6.43 -12.73
CA SER A 67 6.74 7.51 -12.88
C SER A 67 6.27 8.59 -13.87
N ASP A 68 7.06 9.64 -14.05
CA ASP A 68 6.81 10.72 -15.02
C ASP A 68 5.48 11.48 -14.77
N ARG A 69 5.07 11.52 -13.50
CA ARG A 69 3.85 12.21 -13.01
C ARG A 69 4.13 13.27 -11.95
N ALA A 70 5.32 13.87 -12.01
CA ALA A 70 5.77 14.92 -11.10
C ALA A 70 4.75 16.05 -10.89
N SER A 71 4.07 16.48 -11.97
CA SER A 71 3.04 17.51 -11.90
C SER A 71 1.83 17.13 -11.05
N VAL A 72 1.44 15.86 -11.06
CA VAL A 72 0.37 15.32 -10.20
C VAL A 72 0.87 15.22 -8.77
N TYR A 73 2.07 14.69 -8.56
CA TYR A 73 2.64 14.49 -7.23
C TYR A 73 2.88 15.80 -6.48
N ARG A 74 3.26 16.87 -7.19
CA ARG A 74 3.55 18.18 -6.60
C ARG A 74 2.39 18.77 -5.80
N ARG A 75 1.13 18.37 -6.08
CA ARG A 75 -0.05 18.86 -5.32
C ARG A 75 -0.09 18.39 -3.87
N PHE A 76 0.71 17.38 -3.52
CA PHE A 76 0.81 16.83 -2.17
C PHE A 76 2.02 17.35 -1.40
N PHE A 77 2.68 18.40 -1.89
CA PHE A 77 3.82 19.03 -1.24
C PHE A 77 3.49 20.49 -0.96
N ASP A 78 3.85 20.96 0.24
CA ASP A 78 3.74 22.36 0.58
C ASP A 78 4.89 23.20 0.00
N SER A 79 4.88 24.51 0.26
CA SER A 79 5.92 25.43 -0.21
C SER A 79 7.29 25.21 0.43
N GLN A 80 7.38 24.38 1.47
CA GLN A 80 8.62 23.98 2.14
C GLN A 80 9.12 22.60 1.66
N GLY A 81 8.39 21.94 0.75
CA GLY A 81 8.70 20.59 0.27
C GLY A 81 8.30 19.49 1.26
N LEU A 82 7.46 19.80 2.25
CA LEU A 82 6.91 18.80 3.15
C LEU A 82 5.73 18.10 2.47
N ARG A 83 5.80 16.76 2.42
CA ARG A 83 4.75 15.92 1.86
C ARG A 83 3.58 15.77 2.82
N ASP A 84 2.38 15.99 2.32
CA ASP A 84 1.12 15.57 2.94
C ASP A 84 0.84 14.10 2.57
N ALA A 85 1.30 13.18 3.42
CA ALA A 85 1.20 11.75 3.17
C ALA A 85 -0.25 11.23 3.22
N ASP A 86 -1.08 11.82 4.08
CA ASP A 86 -2.48 11.43 4.23
C ASP A 86 -3.29 11.89 3.02
N ALA A 87 -3.10 13.13 2.55
CA ALA A 87 -3.74 13.59 1.33
C ALA A 87 -3.32 12.77 0.09
N PHE A 88 -2.05 12.32 0.04
CA PHE A 88 -1.59 11.42 -1.03
C PHE A 88 -2.30 10.07 -0.98
N LYS A 89 -2.40 9.46 0.21
CA LYS A 89 -3.09 8.18 0.41
C LYS A 89 -4.59 8.29 0.09
N ASP A 90 -5.25 9.35 0.55
CA ASP A 90 -6.67 9.59 0.33
C ASP A 90 -7.01 9.83 -1.14
N ALA A 91 -6.09 10.43 -1.90
CA ALA A 91 -6.29 10.66 -3.33
C ALA A 91 -6.22 9.37 -4.16
N PHE A 92 -5.52 8.34 -3.68
CA PHE A 92 -5.24 7.12 -4.43
C PHE A 92 -5.58 5.89 -3.59
N GLY A 93 -6.87 5.57 -3.54
CA GLY A 93 -7.39 4.46 -2.73
C GLY A 93 -7.37 3.09 -3.42
N GLY A 94 -7.20 3.01 -4.75
CA GLY A 94 -7.26 1.73 -5.45
C GLY A 94 -6.98 1.80 -6.94
N VAL A 95 -7.04 0.63 -7.57
CA VAL A 95 -6.87 0.39 -9.01
C VAL A 95 -8.08 -0.33 -9.59
N ARG A 96 -8.50 0.08 -10.78
CA ARG A 96 -9.44 -0.67 -11.60
C ARG A 96 -8.65 -1.47 -12.65
N ILE A 97 -8.89 -2.76 -12.74
CA ILE A 97 -8.27 -3.67 -13.70
C ILE A 97 -9.41 -4.40 -14.41
N GLY A 98 -9.55 -4.18 -15.72
CA GLY A 98 -10.72 -4.62 -16.46
C GLY A 98 -12.01 -4.07 -15.83
N GLU A 99 -12.92 -4.98 -15.51
CA GLU A 99 -14.19 -4.68 -14.83
C GLU A 99 -14.10 -4.70 -13.30
N ARG A 100 -12.96 -5.08 -12.72
CA ARG A 100 -12.79 -5.24 -11.27
C ARG A 100 -12.07 -4.05 -10.64
N SER A 101 -12.35 -3.80 -9.36
CA SER A 101 -11.67 -2.80 -8.55
C SER A 101 -11.00 -3.44 -7.34
N PHE A 102 -9.82 -2.95 -7.00
CA PHE A 102 -9.00 -3.40 -5.89
C PHE A 102 -8.56 -2.18 -5.08
N ASP A 103 -8.72 -2.24 -3.77
CA ASP A 103 -8.21 -1.22 -2.87
C ASP A 103 -6.70 -1.42 -2.68
N PHE A 104 -5.96 -0.33 -2.54
CA PHE A 104 -4.54 -0.41 -2.22
C PHE A 104 -4.33 -0.62 -0.71
N ASN A 105 -3.47 -1.57 -0.37
CA ASN A 105 -3.07 -1.84 1.01
C ASN A 105 -2.03 -0.83 1.49
N ASP A 106 -1.03 -0.54 0.66
CA ASP A 106 -0.04 0.50 0.88
C ASP A 106 0.12 1.41 -0.35
N THR A 107 0.27 2.70 -0.05
CA THR A 107 0.42 3.78 -1.02
C THR A 107 1.56 4.67 -0.54
N SER A 108 2.66 4.69 -1.29
CA SER A 108 3.86 5.43 -0.95
C SER A 108 4.39 6.19 -2.15
N LEU A 109 5.36 7.07 -1.90
CA LEU A 109 5.95 7.92 -2.92
C LEU A 109 7.45 7.90 -2.73
N ILE A 110 8.18 7.52 -3.77
CA ILE A 110 9.65 7.56 -3.81
C ILE A 110 10.09 8.95 -4.25
N GLU A 111 10.88 9.59 -3.40
CA GLU A 111 11.52 10.88 -3.66
C GLU A 111 13.04 10.68 -3.62
N VAL A 112 13.75 11.14 -4.65
CA VAL A 112 15.22 11.05 -4.66
C VAL A 112 15.84 12.11 -3.74
N GLN A 113 15.20 13.28 -3.61
CA GLN A 113 15.55 14.33 -2.63
C GLN A 113 14.29 15.06 -2.16
N ARG A 114 14.23 15.41 -0.87
CA ARG A 114 13.11 16.05 -0.14
C ARG A 114 12.55 17.35 -0.72
N GLN A 115 13.08 17.86 -1.84
CA GLN A 115 12.73 19.17 -2.39
C GLN A 115 12.49 19.18 -3.90
N ASP A 116 12.80 18.10 -4.61
CA ASP A 116 12.68 18.05 -6.07
C ASP A 116 11.65 16.99 -6.46
N VAL A 117 10.38 17.40 -6.50
CA VAL A 117 9.34 16.62 -7.20
C VAL A 117 9.61 16.78 -8.70
N ASP A 118 10.42 15.87 -9.22
CA ASP A 118 10.90 15.78 -10.59
C ASP A 118 10.42 14.50 -11.30
N GLU A 119 10.91 14.27 -12.51
CA GLU A 119 10.58 13.10 -13.34
C GLU A 119 10.96 11.76 -12.67
N LYS A 120 11.89 11.77 -11.71
CA LYS A 120 12.30 10.57 -10.96
C LYS A 120 11.38 10.26 -9.78
N THR A 121 10.44 11.15 -9.49
CA THR A 121 9.43 10.91 -8.46
C THR A 121 8.42 9.91 -8.96
N ALA A 122 8.22 8.84 -8.20
CA ALA A 122 7.29 7.77 -8.55
C ALA A 122 6.33 7.49 -7.39
N GLY A 123 5.04 7.32 -7.72
CA GLY A 123 4.05 6.77 -6.80
C GLY A 123 4.14 5.25 -6.83
N ILE A 124 4.11 4.62 -5.66
CA ILE A 124 4.08 3.17 -5.49
C ILE A 124 2.76 2.81 -4.81
N PHE A 125 2.01 1.94 -5.46
CA PHE A 125 0.72 1.47 -4.99
C PHE A 125 0.75 -0.05 -4.96
N SER A 126 0.18 -0.65 -3.92
CA SER A 126 0.28 -2.10 -3.73
C SER A 126 -1.07 -2.73 -3.47
N VAL A 127 -1.34 -3.81 -4.21
CA VAL A 127 -2.36 -4.79 -3.86
C VAL A 127 -1.61 -5.93 -3.20
N ASP A 128 -1.87 -6.12 -1.92
CA ASP A 128 -1.20 -7.14 -1.11
C ASP A 128 -2.13 -8.31 -0.87
N GLU A 129 -1.56 -9.38 -0.33
CA GLU A 129 -2.18 -10.69 -0.09
C GLU A 129 -2.27 -11.58 -1.32
N ARG A 130 -1.87 -12.84 -1.14
CA ARG A 130 -1.78 -13.82 -2.23
C ARG A 130 -3.08 -13.97 -3.01
N HIS A 131 -4.22 -13.92 -2.33
CA HIS A 131 -5.53 -14.07 -2.95
C HIS A 131 -5.98 -12.81 -3.70
N ASN A 132 -5.70 -11.60 -3.19
CA ASN A 132 -6.01 -10.36 -3.90
C ASN A 132 -5.08 -10.17 -5.09
N VAL A 133 -3.79 -10.48 -4.94
CA VAL A 133 -2.82 -10.53 -6.04
C VAL A 133 -3.29 -11.49 -7.12
N ALA A 134 -3.67 -12.73 -6.77
CA ALA A 134 -4.20 -13.68 -7.75
C ALA A 134 -5.45 -13.15 -8.47
N ARG A 135 -6.40 -12.54 -7.73
CA ARG A 135 -7.60 -11.93 -8.34
C ARG A 135 -7.29 -10.73 -9.22
N ALA A 136 -6.27 -9.93 -8.89
CA ALA A 136 -5.80 -8.82 -9.69
C ALA A 136 -5.12 -9.32 -10.97
N LEU A 137 -4.28 -10.37 -10.87
CA LEU A 137 -3.67 -11.03 -12.02
C LEU A 137 -4.72 -11.67 -12.95
N GLU A 138 -5.76 -12.30 -12.39
CA GLU A 138 -6.91 -12.80 -13.16
C GLU A 138 -7.62 -11.65 -13.89
N ALA A 139 -7.84 -10.52 -13.22
CA ALA A 139 -8.50 -9.35 -13.84
C ALA A 139 -7.68 -8.71 -14.97
N MET A 140 -6.35 -8.89 -14.99
CA MET A 140 -5.49 -8.41 -16.07
C MET A 140 -5.64 -9.21 -17.37
N ASP A 141 -6.44 -10.28 -17.40
CA ASP A 141 -6.84 -10.93 -18.63
C ASP A 141 -7.90 -10.12 -19.41
N ASP A 142 -8.59 -9.22 -18.71
CA ASP A 142 -9.44 -8.19 -19.30
C ASP A 142 -8.64 -6.91 -19.61
N ASP A 143 -9.10 -6.15 -20.60
CA ASP A 143 -8.46 -4.91 -21.01
C ASP A 143 -8.75 -3.76 -20.04
N GLY A 144 -7.75 -2.95 -19.75
CA GLY A 144 -7.89 -1.76 -18.91
C GLY A 144 -7.10 -1.85 -17.60
N ILE A 145 -6.24 -0.86 -17.34
CA ILE A 145 -5.73 -0.57 -15.98
C ILE A 145 -5.89 0.94 -15.71
N GLU A 146 -6.64 1.28 -14.67
CA GLU A 146 -6.88 2.67 -14.29
C GLU A 146 -6.54 2.91 -12.81
N ILE A 147 -5.66 3.88 -12.56
CA ILE A 147 -5.53 4.54 -11.27
C ILE A 147 -5.95 5.99 -11.49
N ARG A 148 -7.06 6.39 -10.87
CA ARG A 148 -7.71 7.67 -11.14
C ARG A 148 -6.72 8.83 -11.04
N ASP A 149 -6.79 9.75 -12.01
CA ASP A 149 -5.93 10.92 -12.13
C ASP A 149 -4.41 10.61 -12.27
N LEU A 150 -4.02 9.34 -12.43
CA LEU A 150 -2.63 8.91 -12.59
C LEU A 150 -2.39 8.17 -13.91
N VAL A 151 -3.19 7.16 -14.22
CA VAL A 151 -3.01 6.39 -15.45
C VAL A 151 -4.33 5.76 -15.87
N SER A 152 -4.57 5.67 -17.18
CA SER A 152 -5.63 4.86 -17.77
C SER A 152 -5.05 4.14 -18.98
N LEU A 153 -4.67 2.87 -18.86
CA LEU A 153 -4.12 2.07 -19.95
C LEU A 153 -5.23 1.28 -20.65
N ASP A 154 -5.27 1.32 -21.98
CA ASP A 154 -6.08 0.45 -22.82
C ASP A 154 -5.18 -0.38 -23.75
N GLY A 155 -5.67 -1.54 -24.23
CA GLY A 155 -4.93 -2.46 -25.10
C GLY A 155 -3.76 -3.18 -24.41
N ASN A 156 -3.83 -3.42 -23.10
CA ASN A 156 -2.72 -3.90 -22.28
C ASN A 156 -2.68 -5.43 -22.08
N VAL A 157 -3.71 -6.17 -22.52
CA VAL A 157 -3.82 -7.61 -22.28
C VAL A 157 -2.64 -8.40 -22.83
N GLU A 158 -2.24 -8.17 -24.08
CA GLU A 158 -1.13 -8.89 -24.72
C GLU A 158 0.22 -8.51 -24.09
N ALA A 159 0.43 -7.22 -23.82
CA ALA A 159 1.64 -6.70 -23.20
C ALA A 159 1.88 -7.27 -21.80
N LEU A 160 0.81 -7.57 -21.05
CA LEU A 160 0.88 -8.13 -19.70
C LEU A 160 0.91 -9.66 -19.64
N SER A 161 0.69 -10.36 -20.76
CA SER A 161 0.59 -11.83 -20.77
C SER A 161 1.80 -12.53 -20.14
N GLN A 162 3.02 -12.09 -20.49
CA GLN A 162 4.27 -12.65 -19.94
C GLN A 162 4.40 -12.38 -18.43
N PHE A 163 4.02 -11.17 -17.99
CA PHE A 163 4.03 -10.81 -16.58
C PHE A 163 3.03 -11.64 -15.77
N ARG A 164 1.81 -11.85 -16.30
CA ARG A 164 0.78 -12.71 -15.66
C ARG A 164 1.31 -14.14 -15.49
N ALA A 165 1.79 -14.74 -16.58
CA ALA A 165 2.28 -16.12 -16.57
C ALA A 165 3.43 -16.32 -15.58
N CYS A 166 4.42 -15.43 -15.59
CA CYS A 166 5.50 -15.43 -14.60
C CYS A 166 4.95 -15.31 -13.18
N SER A 167 4.00 -14.40 -12.95
CA SER A 167 3.49 -14.13 -11.61
C SER A 167 2.76 -15.32 -11.00
N TYR A 168 1.92 -16.00 -11.79
CA TYR A 168 1.28 -17.24 -11.37
C TYR A 168 2.31 -18.33 -11.05
N ALA A 169 3.31 -18.51 -11.93
CA ALA A 169 4.37 -19.49 -11.73
C ALA A 169 5.20 -19.22 -10.44
N ALA A 170 5.57 -17.96 -10.20
CA ALA A 170 6.30 -17.54 -9.01
C ALA A 170 5.49 -17.80 -7.72
N MET A 171 4.18 -17.56 -7.77
CA MET A 171 3.26 -17.85 -6.68
C MET A 171 2.95 -19.34 -6.52
N GLY A 172 3.46 -20.22 -7.39
CA GLY A 172 3.17 -21.66 -7.38
C GLY A 172 1.70 -21.98 -7.67
N LEU A 173 1.07 -21.19 -8.55
CA LEU A 173 -0.34 -21.27 -8.93
C LEU A 173 -0.48 -21.59 -10.41
N GLN A 174 -1.65 -22.10 -10.81
CA GLN A 174 -2.09 -22.13 -12.20
C GLN A 174 -2.81 -20.82 -12.56
N GLU A 175 -2.72 -20.39 -13.82
CA GLU A 175 -3.49 -19.22 -14.28
C GLU A 175 -4.99 -19.43 -14.07
N GLY A 176 -5.66 -18.46 -13.44
CA GLY A 176 -7.07 -18.54 -13.09
C GLY A 176 -7.38 -19.45 -11.90
N GLU A 177 -6.37 -19.99 -11.21
CA GLU A 177 -6.58 -20.76 -9.97
C GLU A 177 -7.20 -19.87 -8.90
N ARG A 178 -8.32 -20.33 -8.34
CA ARG A 178 -8.97 -19.64 -7.22
C ARG A 178 -8.15 -19.86 -5.96
N VAL A 179 -7.52 -18.79 -5.48
CA VAL A 179 -6.80 -18.76 -4.21
C VAL A 179 -7.79 -18.40 -3.10
N GLU A 180 -7.95 -19.28 -2.12
CA GLU A 180 -8.71 -18.96 -0.91
C GLU A 180 -7.96 -17.93 -0.07
N THR A 181 -8.72 -17.08 0.61
CA THR A 181 -8.16 -16.07 1.51
C THR A 181 -7.40 -16.75 2.65
N ASP A 182 -6.09 -16.48 2.74
CA ASP A 182 -5.30 -16.81 3.92
C ASP A 182 -5.51 -15.72 4.97
N PHE A 183 -6.54 -15.90 5.79
CA PHE A 183 -6.89 -14.95 6.84
C PHE A 183 -5.73 -14.68 7.81
N ARG A 184 -4.77 -15.60 7.96
CA ARG A 184 -3.64 -15.41 8.88
C ARG A 184 -2.67 -14.38 8.34
N ALA A 185 -2.42 -14.37 7.03
CA ALA A 185 -1.62 -13.33 6.37
C ALA A 185 -2.31 -11.96 6.47
N GLU A 186 -3.63 -11.92 6.26
CA GLU A 186 -4.41 -10.67 6.40
C GLU A 186 -4.33 -10.07 7.81
N TYR A 187 -4.54 -10.92 8.84
CA TYR A 187 -4.42 -10.46 10.21
C TYR A 187 -2.99 -10.02 10.55
N ARG A 188 -1.97 -10.62 9.93
CA ARG A 188 -0.56 -10.21 10.11
C ARG A 188 -0.35 -8.80 9.58
N MET A 189 -0.87 -8.47 8.41
CA MET A 189 -0.78 -7.11 7.86
C MET A 189 -1.50 -6.08 8.73
N ILE A 190 -2.73 -6.39 9.18
CA ILE A 190 -3.48 -5.54 10.10
C ILE A 190 -2.69 -5.34 11.40
N PHE A 191 -2.12 -6.42 11.93
CA PHE A 191 -1.29 -6.39 13.13
C PHE A 191 -0.07 -5.49 12.95
N GLU A 192 0.70 -5.61 11.88
CA GLU A 192 1.93 -4.83 11.69
C GLU A 192 1.65 -3.31 11.63
N GLY A 193 0.59 -2.92 10.92
CA GLY A 193 0.14 -1.53 10.89
C GLY A 193 -0.32 -1.03 12.26
N ALA A 194 -1.15 -1.82 12.94
CA ALA A 194 -1.65 -1.51 14.27
C ALA A 194 -0.52 -1.46 15.32
N PHE A 195 0.42 -2.39 15.26
CA PHE A 195 1.56 -2.49 16.16
C PHE A 195 2.44 -1.26 16.05
N LYS A 196 2.80 -0.85 14.82
CA LYS A 196 3.53 0.40 14.60
C LYS A 196 2.78 1.61 15.17
N SER A 197 1.47 1.72 14.93
CA SER A 197 0.64 2.82 15.44
C SER A 197 0.58 2.84 16.97
N TRP A 198 0.49 1.66 17.60
CA TRP A 198 0.51 1.51 19.06
C TRP A 198 1.85 1.94 19.65
N ILE A 199 2.98 1.47 19.11
CA ILE A 199 4.32 1.87 19.56
C ILE A 199 4.54 3.38 19.42
N THR A 200 4.13 3.96 18.29
CA THR A 200 4.14 5.43 18.07
C THR A 200 3.32 6.15 19.14
N SER A 201 2.11 5.66 19.44
CA SER A 201 1.21 6.27 20.44
C SER A 201 1.77 6.17 21.86
N MET A 202 2.35 5.03 22.24
CA MET A 202 3.02 4.88 23.55
C MET A 202 4.22 5.82 23.69
N ALA A 203 5.07 5.91 22.66
CA ALA A 203 6.23 6.80 22.66
C ALA A 203 5.83 8.28 22.72
N ARG A 204 4.73 8.64 22.06
CA ARG A 204 4.14 9.98 22.17
C ARG A 204 3.63 10.26 23.59
N ALA A 205 2.93 9.32 24.21
CA ALA A 205 2.45 9.44 25.58
C ALA A 205 3.60 9.58 26.59
N GLU A 206 4.70 8.84 26.39
CA GLU A 206 5.93 8.97 27.16
C GLU A 206 6.58 10.35 26.97
N HIS A 207 6.74 10.81 25.73
CA HIS A 207 7.32 12.12 25.46
C HIS A 207 6.50 13.26 26.09
N CYS A 208 5.18 13.09 26.15
CA CYS A 208 4.24 14.01 26.78
C CYS A 208 4.14 13.83 28.31
N LEU A 209 4.92 12.93 28.91
CA LEU A 209 4.94 12.64 30.35
C LEU A 209 3.59 12.17 30.92
N VAL A 210 2.77 11.51 30.09
CA VAL A 210 1.44 11.00 30.47
C VAL A 210 1.51 9.57 30.98
N ALA A 211 2.29 8.72 30.32
CA ALA A 211 2.49 7.32 30.67
C ALA A 211 3.95 6.92 30.40
N GLN A 212 4.47 5.89 31.06
CA GLN A 212 5.79 5.34 30.72
C GLN A 212 5.67 4.38 29.54
N PHE A 213 6.72 4.31 28.72
CA PHE A 213 6.79 3.28 27.69
C PHE A 213 7.03 1.92 28.35
N ASP A 214 6.19 0.93 28.02
CA ASP A 214 6.22 -0.40 28.63
C ASP A 214 6.92 -1.39 27.69
N ASP A 215 8.23 -1.55 27.84
CA ASP A 215 9.03 -2.48 27.01
C ASP A 215 8.66 -3.96 27.30
N ASP A 216 8.16 -4.28 28.49
CA ASP A 216 7.72 -5.64 28.84
C ASP A 216 6.44 -5.98 28.07
N ALA A 217 5.46 -5.08 28.05
CA ALA A 217 4.23 -5.24 27.26
C ALA A 217 4.51 -5.37 25.76
N VAL A 218 5.49 -4.63 25.23
CA VAL A 218 5.92 -4.78 23.83
C VAL A 218 6.49 -6.16 23.58
N SER A 219 7.36 -6.64 24.47
CA SER A 219 7.98 -7.96 24.35
C SER A 219 6.93 -9.08 24.39
N GLU A 220 5.92 -8.96 25.26
CA GLU A 220 4.79 -9.89 25.32
C GLU A 220 3.98 -9.92 24.03
N VAL A 221 3.67 -8.75 23.46
CA VAL A 221 2.92 -8.65 22.19
C VAL A 221 3.72 -9.25 21.03
N VAL A 222 5.02 -8.97 20.95
CA VAL A 222 5.90 -9.55 19.91
C VAL A 222 5.94 -11.08 20.02
N ALA A 223 6.08 -11.61 21.23
CA ALA A 223 6.05 -13.05 21.46
C ALA A 223 4.71 -13.66 21.05
N ALA A 224 3.58 -13.07 21.47
CA ALA A 224 2.25 -13.56 21.13
C ALA A 224 1.99 -13.52 19.61
N ALA A 225 2.37 -12.43 18.93
CA ALA A 225 2.25 -12.30 17.48
C ALA A 225 3.07 -13.35 16.74
N THR A 226 4.34 -13.56 17.13
CA THR A 226 5.19 -14.56 16.46
C THR A 226 4.62 -15.97 16.58
N GLU A 227 4.00 -16.32 17.71
CA GLU A 227 3.33 -17.60 17.88
C GLU A 227 2.04 -17.71 17.04
N ALA A 228 1.20 -16.67 17.05
CA ALA A 228 -0.08 -16.66 16.34
C ALA A 228 0.07 -16.69 14.81
N PHE A 229 1.00 -15.91 14.25
CA PHE A 229 1.18 -15.81 12.79
C PHE A 229 2.01 -16.94 12.20
N TYR A 230 2.82 -17.62 13.02
CA TYR A 230 3.64 -18.75 12.58
C TYR A 230 3.51 -19.94 13.54
N PRO A 231 2.31 -20.57 13.60
CA PRO A 231 2.05 -21.65 14.53
C PRO A 231 2.84 -22.91 14.20
N GLY A 232 3.05 -23.77 15.20
CA GLY A 232 3.68 -25.07 15.04
C GLY A 232 5.21 -25.08 15.16
N ILE A 233 5.75 -26.24 15.58
CA ILE A 233 7.15 -26.38 16.00
C ILE A 233 8.16 -26.18 14.86
N MET A 234 7.76 -26.41 13.61
CA MET A 234 8.66 -26.34 12.45
C MET A 234 8.92 -24.90 11.99
N ASN A 235 8.12 -23.93 12.44
CA ASN A 235 8.23 -22.54 12.03
C ASN A 235 9.20 -21.70 12.88
N PHE A 236 10.11 -22.33 13.65
CA PHE A 236 11.04 -21.63 14.53
C PHE A 236 11.89 -20.56 13.82
N ARG A 237 12.36 -20.81 12.59
CA ARG A 237 13.13 -19.82 11.82
C ARG A 237 12.28 -18.62 11.42
N LYS A 238 11.03 -18.87 10.98
CA LYS A 238 10.09 -17.82 10.61
C LYS A 238 9.73 -16.96 11.82
N ARG A 239 9.51 -17.57 12.99
CA ARG A 239 9.29 -16.86 14.25
C ARG A 239 10.46 -15.97 14.64
N SER A 240 11.69 -16.49 14.57
CA SER A 240 12.89 -15.69 14.87
C SER A 240 13.04 -14.50 13.92
N GLY A 241 12.91 -14.73 12.61
CA GLY A 241 13.00 -13.64 11.63
C GLY A 241 11.89 -12.60 11.81
N TYR A 242 10.67 -13.06 12.12
CA TYR A 242 9.56 -12.16 12.36
C TYR A 242 9.69 -11.35 13.65
N GLN A 243 10.23 -11.96 14.71
CA GLN A 243 10.56 -11.26 15.94
C GLN A 243 11.57 -10.14 15.66
N GLU A 244 12.67 -10.45 14.95
CA GLU A 244 13.69 -9.47 14.57
C GLU A 244 13.10 -8.31 13.74
N ASP A 245 12.16 -8.63 12.85
CA ASP A 245 11.44 -7.62 12.06
C ASP A 245 10.60 -6.67 12.92
N LEU A 246 9.83 -7.20 13.87
CA LEU A 246 9.00 -6.39 14.77
C LEU A 246 9.86 -5.53 15.69
N GLU A 247 10.94 -6.10 16.24
CA GLU A 247 11.93 -5.36 17.04
C GLU A 247 12.63 -4.27 16.23
N GLY A 248 12.90 -4.54 14.95
CA GLY A 248 13.51 -3.58 14.01
C GLY A 248 12.63 -2.36 13.70
N ILE A 249 11.31 -2.45 13.84
CA ILE A 249 10.37 -1.33 13.65
C ILE A 249 10.39 -0.36 14.84
N LEU A 250 10.70 -0.85 16.04
CA LEU A 250 10.56 -0.09 17.29
C LEU A 250 11.31 1.25 17.29
N PRO A 251 12.58 1.36 16.86
CA PRO A 251 13.30 2.64 16.93
C PRO A 251 12.66 3.73 16.08
N MET A 252 12.19 3.38 14.87
CA MET A 252 11.55 4.34 13.98
C MET A 252 10.16 4.73 14.45
N ALA A 253 9.36 3.77 14.95
CA ALA A 253 8.04 4.07 15.52
C ALA A 253 8.16 4.94 16.78
N LYS A 254 9.11 4.64 17.68
CA LYS A 254 9.41 5.47 18.86
C LYS A 254 9.78 6.90 18.46
N LEU A 255 10.66 7.06 17.46
CA LEU A 255 11.04 8.36 16.93
C LEU A 255 9.84 9.11 16.33
N SER A 256 8.97 8.43 15.57
CA SER A 256 7.74 9.01 15.03
C SER A 256 6.85 9.57 16.14
N GLY A 257 6.64 8.81 17.22
CA GLY A 257 5.82 9.27 18.36
C GLY A 257 6.38 10.53 19.03
N MET A 258 7.70 10.63 19.14
CA MET A 258 8.36 11.85 19.66
C MET A 258 8.18 13.05 18.73
N ILE A 259 8.16 12.84 17.41
CA ILE A 259 7.91 13.91 16.43
C ILE A 259 6.46 14.37 16.52
N GLU A 260 5.50 13.43 16.54
CA GLU A 260 4.07 13.74 16.66
C GLU A 260 3.74 14.50 17.95
N ALA A 261 4.39 14.17 19.07
CA ALA A 261 4.24 14.93 20.31
C ALA A 261 4.58 16.42 20.13
N ARG A 262 5.54 16.75 19.26
CA ARG A 262 5.97 18.12 18.98
C ARG A 262 5.08 18.82 17.96
N THR A 263 4.64 18.10 16.93
CA THR A 263 3.89 18.68 15.80
C THR A 263 2.39 18.73 16.05
N GLU A 264 1.83 17.69 16.65
CA GLU A 264 0.40 17.53 16.88
C GLU A 264 0.00 17.73 18.35
N GLY A 265 0.98 17.76 19.27
CA GLY A 265 0.78 18.05 20.68
C GLY A 265 0.41 16.84 21.54
N CYS A 266 0.01 17.11 22.78
CA CYS A 266 -0.15 16.10 23.85
C CYS A 266 -1.60 15.84 24.26
N LEU A 267 -2.58 16.25 23.46
CA LEU A 267 -3.99 16.07 23.80
C LEU A 267 -4.39 14.59 23.68
N MET A 268 -4.99 14.03 24.73
CA MET A 268 -5.53 12.65 24.79
C MET A 268 -4.53 11.52 24.45
N VAL A 269 -3.22 11.78 24.48
CA VAL A 269 -2.20 10.80 24.07
C VAL A 269 -2.20 9.52 24.91
N GLY A 270 -2.57 9.58 26.19
CA GLY A 270 -2.73 8.37 27.03
C GLY A 270 -3.86 7.47 26.52
N SER A 271 -5.02 8.05 26.23
CA SER A 271 -6.16 7.31 25.67
C SER A 271 -5.89 6.79 24.26
N LEU A 272 -5.11 7.52 23.45
CA LEU A 272 -4.65 7.03 22.15
C LEU A 272 -3.71 5.82 22.30
N ALA A 273 -2.78 5.85 23.28
CA ALA A 273 -1.91 4.72 23.58
C ALA A 273 -2.71 3.48 24.02
N ASP A 274 -3.75 3.65 24.84
CA ASP A 274 -4.61 2.54 25.27
C ASP A 274 -5.46 1.98 24.11
N VAL A 275 -6.11 2.86 23.34
CA VAL A 275 -7.04 2.45 22.27
C VAL A 275 -6.30 1.85 21.07
N SER A 276 -5.08 2.33 20.76
CA SER A 276 -4.28 1.80 19.65
C SER A 276 -3.81 0.36 19.88
N ARG A 277 -3.80 -0.13 21.13
CA ARG A 277 -3.52 -1.53 21.45
C ARG A 277 -4.64 -2.49 21.02
N ILE A 278 -5.91 -2.04 21.04
CA ILE A 278 -7.08 -2.88 20.73
C ILE A 278 -6.96 -3.62 19.38
N PRO A 279 -6.66 -2.96 18.25
CA PRO A 279 -6.49 -3.66 16.97
C PRO A 279 -5.28 -4.61 16.94
N VAL A 280 -4.25 -4.37 17.76
CA VAL A 280 -3.08 -5.25 17.90
C VAL A 280 -3.49 -6.57 18.53
N ASP A 281 -4.10 -6.51 19.70
CA ASP A 281 -4.54 -7.70 20.45
C ASP A 281 -5.57 -8.49 19.64
N ARG A 282 -6.52 -7.80 19.00
CA ARG A 282 -7.54 -8.45 18.18
C ARG A 282 -6.95 -9.21 16.98
N ALA A 283 -5.97 -8.63 16.28
CA ALA A 283 -5.37 -9.31 15.13
C ALA A 283 -4.60 -10.57 15.56
N ILE A 284 -3.92 -10.55 16.70
CA ILE A 284 -3.27 -11.73 17.28
C ILE A 284 -4.31 -12.79 17.65
N GLU A 285 -5.39 -12.40 18.35
CA GLU A 285 -6.44 -13.32 18.78
C GLU A 285 -7.09 -14.03 17.59
N GLU A 286 -7.49 -13.28 16.56
CA GLU A 286 -8.13 -13.85 15.38
C GLU A 286 -7.16 -14.79 14.64
N ALA A 287 -5.88 -14.41 14.48
CA ALA A 287 -4.87 -15.27 13.86
C ALA A 287 -4.60 -16.56 14.63
N ALA A 288 -4.65 -16.52 15.96
CA ALA A 288 -4.47 -17.69 16.82
C ALA A 288 -5.65 -18.68 16.77
N THR A 289 -6.83 -18.24 16.31
CA THR A 289 -8.01 -19.11 16.13
C THR A 289 -8.04 -19.82 14.78
N LEU A 290 -7.19 -19.41 13.84
CA LEU A 290 -7.02 -20.11 12.57
C LEU A 290 -6.14 -21.33 12.83
N ASP A 291 -6.57 -22.51 12.39
CA ASP A 291 -5.81 -23.78 12.48
C ASP A 291 -4.65 -23.85 11.46
#